data_AF-A0A2G6DJ26-F1
#
_entry.id   AF-A0A2G6DJ26-F1
#
_cell.length_a   1.000
_cell.length_b   1.000
_cell.length_c   1.000
_cell.angle_alpha   90.00
_cell.angle_beta   90.00
_cell.angle_gamma   90.00
#
_symmetry.space_group_name_H-M   'P 1'
#
loop_
_entity.id
_entity.type
_entity.pdbx_description
1 polymer ?
#
loop_
_entity_poly.entity_id
_entity_poly.type
_entity_poly.pdbx_seq_one_letter_code
_entity_poly.pdbx_strand_id
1 'polypeptide(L)'
;MKKLNVLLMSAVLAVAASQTQAAPSNNTVHFKAPAIGGSGCPSGTSDYAITPDGQTLSILFDQYIASPGMAACNIAIPVHVPNGFQVSLLTADYRGFVEGKAELSRSYFFAGGNGPSKRTTLKSSGGKDYLERDKLLAWSHIYSKCGKDVNMRINSRIRTLTNSSVISVDSLDLNNGMIFHLQYQPC
;
A
#
# COMPACT_ATOMS: atom_id res chain seq x y z
N MET A 1 -65.65 -1.16 -34.27
CA MET A 1 -64.32 -0.68 -34.74
C MET A 1 -63.47 -0.32 -33.53
N LYS A 2 -62.63 -1.23 -33.03
CA LYS A 2 -61.65 -0.96 -31.96
C LYS A 2 -60.27 -1.33 -32.50
N LYS A 3 -59.39 -0.34 -32.61
CA LYS A 3 -58.02 -0.46 -33.12
C LYS A 3 -57.16 -1.20 -32.10
N LEU A 4 -56.44 -2.23 -32.55
CA LEU A 4 -55.48 -3.00 -31.74
C LEU A 4 -54.09 -2.46 -32.05
N ASN A 5 -53.53 -1.64 -31.15
CA ASN A 5 -52.13 -1.22 -31.20
C ASN A 5 -51.27 -2.29 -30.50
N VAL A 6 -50.50 -3.05 -31.28
CA VAL A 6 -49.48 -3.95 -30.75
C VAL A 6 -48.19 -3.15 -30.57
N LEU A 7 -47.75 -2.98 -29.32
CA LEU A 7 -46.46 -2.40 -28.98
C LEU A 7 -45.34 -3.38 -29.35
N LEU A 8 -44.38 -2.91 -30.16
CA LEU A 8 -43.08 -3.56 -30.37
C LEU A 8 -42.21 -3.35 -29.12
N MET A 9 -41.85 -4.44 -28.46
CA MET A 9 -40.94 -4.45 -27.32
C MET A 9 -39.53 -4.76 -27.82
N SER A 10 -38.70 -3.72 -27.99
CA SER A 10 -37.31 -3.86 -28.38
C SER A 10 -36.49 -4.40 -27.20
N ALA A 11 -35.96 -5.62 -27.33
CA ALA A 11 -35.04 -6.20 -26.36
C ALA A 11 -33.65 -5.60 -26.53
N VAL A 12 -33.18 -4.83 -25.54
CA VAL A 12 -31.81 -4.31 -25.50
C VAL A 12 -30.92 -5.40 -24.88
N LEU A 13 -30.12 -6.08 -25.69
CA LEU A 13 -29.05 -6.96 -25.20
C LEU A 13 -27.92 -6.09 -24.62
N ALA A 14 -27.76 -6.09 -23.31
CA ALA A 14 -26.58 -5.54 -22.65
C ALA A 14 -25.38 -6.47 -22.93
N VAL A 15 -24.44 -6.00 -23.75
CA VAL A 15 -23.16 -6.69 -23.98
C VAL A 15 -22.28 -6.44 -22.76
N ALA A 16 -22.12 -7.45 -21.90
CA ALA A 16 -21.12 -7.41 -20.83
C ALA A 16 -19.72 -7.52 -21.46
N ALA A 17 -19.06 -6.39 -21.67
CA ALA A 17 -17.66 -6.37 -22.07
C ALA A 17 -16.81 -6.92 -20.91
N SER A 18 -16.36 -8.17 -21.03
CA SER A 18 -15.34 -8.73 -20.14
C SER A 18 -14.03 -8.03 -20.44
N GLN A 19 -13.69 -7.01 -19.65
CA GLN A 19 -12.36 -6.41 -19.71
C GLN A 19 -11.36 -7.43 -19.16
N THR A 20 -10.68 -8.14 -20.05
CA THR A 20 -9.49 -8.92 -19.69
C THR A 20 -8.42 -7.95 -19.22
N GLN A 21 -8.33 -7.76 -17.91
CA GLN A 21 -7.27 -6.97 -17.30
C GLN A 21 -5.96 -7.75 -17.47
N ALA A 22 -5.09 -7.25 -18.34
CA ALA A 22 -3.81 -7.87 -18.62
C ALA A 22 -2.92 -7.80 -17.38
N ALA A 23 -2.20 -8.89 -17.09
CA ALA A 23 -1.17 -8.92 -16.06
C ALA A 23 -0.09 -7.85 -16.35
N PRO A 24 0.68 -7.41 -15.33
CA PRO A 24 1.73 -6.42 -15.53
C PRO A 24 2.71 -6.90 -16.61
N SER A 25 3.08 -6.00 -17.51
CA SER A 25 4.10 -6.28 -18.51
C SER A 25 5.46 -6.45 -17.83
N ASN A 26 6.29 -7.40 -18.29
CA ASN A 26 7.67 -7.51 -17.82
C ASN A 26 8.52 -6.26 -18.13
N ASN A 27 8.02 -5.36 -18.98
CA ASN A 27 8.65 -4.09 -19.33
C ASN A 27 8.18 -2.92 -18.44
N THR A 28 7.34 -3.18 -17.42
CA THR A 28 6.91 -2.16 -16.46
C THR A 28 7.40 -2.51 -15.06
N VAL A 29 7.74 -1.49 -14.29
CA VAL A 29 7.94 -1.64 -12.84
C VAL A 29 6.65 -2.15 -12.22
N HIS A 30 6.72 -3.11 -11.30
CA HIS A 30 5.53 -3.60 -10.59
C HIS A 30 5.89 -4.25 -9.24
N PHE A 31 4.93 -4.26 -8.32
CA PHE A 31 5.03 -5.02 -7.07
C PHE A 31 4.88 -6.51 -7.30
N LYS A 32 5.61 -7.29 -6.50
CA LYS A 32 5.42 -8.74 -6.34
C LYS A 32 4.88 -9.01 -4.94
N ALA A 33 4.50 -10.27 -4.71
CA ALA A 33 3.97 -10.75 -3.43
C ALA A 33 4.86 -10.33 -2.24
N PRO A 34 4.31 -9.60 -1.24
CA PRO A 34 5.06 -9.22 -0.06
C PRO A 34 5.19 -10.39 0.92
N ALA A 35 6.28 -10.38 1.70
CA ALA A 35 6.39 -11.16 2.92
C ALA A 35 6.17 -10.24 4.12
N ILE A 36 5.24 -10.61 5.00
CA ILE A 36 4.79 -9.79 6.15
C ILE A 36 5.00 -10.61 7.42
N GLY A 37 5.51 -9.98 8.48
CA GLY A 37 5.62 -10.63 9.77
C GLY A 37 6.02 -9.70 10.91
N GLY A 38 5.58 -10.03 12.12
CA GLY A 38 5.95 -9.33 13.35
C GLY A 38 4.95 -9.57 14.47
N SER A 39 5.15 -8.91 15.62
CA SER A 39 4.24 -9.06 16.75
C SER A 39 2.83 -8.49 16.50
N GLY A 40 2.69 -7.55 15.57
CA GLY A 40 1.40 -6.99 15.15
C GLY A 40 0.82 -7.61 13.87
N CYS A 41 1.54 -8.54 13.23
CA CYS A 41 1.06 -9.29 12.08
C CYS A 41 1.67 -10.68 12.12
N PRO A 42 1.15 -11.56 13.01
CA PRO A 42 1.47 -12.97 12.98
C PRO A 42 1.14 -13.61 11.61
N SER A 43 1.70 -14.80 11.38
CA SER A 43 1.41 -15.53 10.14
C SER A 43 -0.10 -15.79 10.01
N GLY A 44 -0.67 -15.47 8.84
CA GLY A 44 -2.09 -15.67 8.55
C GLY A 44 -3.03 -14.57 9.06
N THR A 45 -2.51 -13.42 9.53
CA THR A 45 -3.32 -12.29 10.03
C THR A 45 -3.19 -11.04 9.17
N SER A 46 -2.75 -11.22 7.93
CA SER A 46 -2.62 -10.16 6.95
C SER A 46 -2.86 -10.73 5.57
N ASP A 47 -3.55 -9.96 4.75
CA ASP A 47 -3.78 -10.27 3.34
C ASP A 47 -3.27 -9.13 2.46
N TYR A 48 -3.06 -9.39 1.17
CA TYR A 48 -2.63 -8.37 0.23
C TYR A 48 -3.28 -8.51 -1.14
N ALA A 49 -3.45 -7.37 -1.81
CA ALA A 49 -3.90 -7.30 -3.19
C ALA A 49 -2.96 -6.41 -3.99
N ILE A 50 -2.65 -6.83 -5.22
CA ILE A 50 -1.90 -6.03 -6.19
C ILE A 50 -2.83 -5.74 -7.36
N THR A 51 -2.91 -4.49 -7.80
CA THR A 51 -3.71 -4.11 -8.95
C THR A 51 -3.22 -4.81 -10.22
N PRO A 52 -4.07 -5.03 -11.24
CA PRO A 52 -3.66 -5.74 -12.46
C PRO A 52 -2.47 -5.10 -13.20
N ASP A 53 -2.31 -3.79 -13.10
CA ASP A 53 -1.16 -3.05 -13.65
C ASP A 53 0.12 -3.16 -12.79
N GLY A 54 0.02 -3.73 -11.59
CA GLY A 54 1.13 -3.94 -10.67
C GLY A 54 1.55 -2.70 -9.87
N GLN A 55 0.81 -1.59 -9.99
CA GLN A 55 1.22 -0.28 -9.51
C GLN A 55 0.71 0.07 -8.11
N THR A 56 -0.29 -0.65 -7.62
CA THR A 56 -0.80 -0.48 -6.25
C THR A 56 -0.72 -1.81 -5.53
N LEU A 57 -0.14 -1.78 -4.33
CA LEU A 57 -0.14 -2.89 -3.38
C LEU A 57 -0.91 -2.43 -2.14
N SER A 58 -2.03 -3.08 -1.86
CA SER A 58 -2.80 -2.90 -0.64
C SER A 58 -2.53 -4.07 0.29
N ILE A 59 -2.27 -3.79 1.56
CA ILE A 59 -2.11 -4.78 2.62
C ILE A 59 -3.19 -4.52 3.66
N LEU A 60 -3.92 -5.56 4.04
CA LEU A 60 -4.93 -5.55 5.10
C LEU A 60 -4.37 -6.29 6.32
N PHE A 61 -4.67 -5.79 7.51
CA PHE A 61 -4.22 -6.39 8.76
C PHE A 61 -5.41 -6.73 9.65
N ASP A 62 -5.45 -7.97 10.15
CA ASP A 62 -6.49 -8.42 11.07
C ASP A 62 -6.12 -8.19 12.54
N GLN A 63 -4.81 -8.18 12.85
CA GLN A 63 -4.30 -8.19 14.23
C GLN A 63 -3.29 -7.08 14.53
N TYR A 64 -3.20 -6.05 13.68
CA TYR A 64 -2.26 -4.96 13.92
C TYR A 64 -2.84 -3.91 14.88
N ILE A 65 -2.95 -4.30 16.15
CA ILE A 65 -3.56 -3.52 17.23
C ILE A 65 -2.67 -3.49 18.49
N ALA A 66 -2.73 -2.41 19.27
CA ALA A 66 -2.12 -2.29 20.60
C ALA A 66 -3.11 -1.66 21.60
N SER A 67 -3.32 -2.30 22.75
CA SER A 67 -4.29 -1.90 23.78
C SER A 67 -4.01 -2.49 25.18
N PRO A 68 -3.32 -1.75 26.07
CA PRO A 68 -2.19 -0.88 25.76
C PRO A 68 -0.98 -1.72 25.29
N GLY A 69 0.13 -1.05 24.96
CA GLY A 69 1.39 -1.70 24.63
C GLY A 69 1.89 -1.30 23.25
N MET A 70 2.50 -2.25 22.55
CA MET A 70 3.06 -2.01 21.23
C MET A 70 3.00 -3.26 20.38
N ALA A 71 2.84 -3.06 19.08
CA ALA A 71 2.89 -4.09 18.07
C ALA A 71 3.77 -3.59 16.91
N ALA A 72 4.46 -4.50 16.23
CA ALA A 72 5.32 -4.16 15.11
C ALA A 72 5.12 -5.12 13.95
N CYS A 73 5.26 -4.60 12.74
CA CYS A 73 5.20 -5.32 11.49
C CYS A 73 6.42 -4.98 10.63
N ASN A 74 7.03 -6.00 10.06
CA ASN A 74 8.10 -5.88 9.08
C ASN A 74 7.58 -6.46 7.77
N ILE A 75 7.74 -5.68 6.69
CA ILE A 75 7.23 -6.00 5.37
C ILE A 75 8.41 -6.00 4.42
N ALA A 76 8.56 -7.05 3.62
CA ALA A 76 9.51 -7.17 2.54
C ALA A 76 8.73 -7.28 1.23
N ILE A 77 9.00 -6.38 0.29
CA ILE A 77 8.20 -6.19 -0.92
C ILE A 77 9.17 -6.26 -2.09
N PRO A 78 9.23 -7.39 -2.80
CA PRO A 78 9.99 -7.47 -4.03
C PRO A 78 9.34 -6.58 -5.09
N VAL A 79 10.17 -5.81 -5.80
CA VAL A 79 9.76 -4.91 -6.88
C VAL A 79 10.53 -5.32 -8.13
N HIS A 80 9.79 -5.61 -9.20
CA HIS A 80 10.38 -5.84 -10.52
C HIS A 80 10.84 -4.51 -11.11
N VAL A 81 12.07 -4.45 -11.62
CA VAL A 81 12.61 -3.25 -12.25
C VAL A 81 13.22 -3.60 -13.60
N PRO A 82 12.55 -3.31 -14.73
CA PRO A 82 13.11 -3.56 -16.05
C PRO A 82 14.27 -2.64 -16.38
N ASN A 83 15.08 -3.03 -17.35
CA ASN A 83 16.17 -2.21 -17.88
C ASN A 83 15.66 -0.83 -18.32
N GLY A 84 16.43 0.22 -18.01
CA GLY A 84 16.03 1.60 -18.27
C GLY A 84 15.11 2.21 -17.20
N PHE A 85 14.69 1.45 -16.19
CA PHE A 85 13.94 2.00 -15.07
C PHE A 85 14.79 2.02 -13.79
N GLN A 86 14.49 3.01 -12.96
CA GLN A 86 14.89 3.07 -11.57
C GLN A 86 13.66 3.39 -10.73
N VAL A 87 13.61 2.85 -9.51
CA VAL A 87 12.51 3.09 -8.59
C VAL A 87 12.95 3.96 -7.42
N SER A 88 12.06 4.84 -6.99
CA SER A 88 12.19 5.65 -5.79
C SER A 88 11.08 5.33 -4.80
N LEU A 89 11.21 5.84 -3.57
CA LEU A 89 10.29 5.53 -2.49
C LEU A 89 8.89 6.14 -2.69
N LEU A 90 7.89 5.32 -2.40
CA LEU A 90 6.49 5.45 -2.79
C LEU A 90 5.67 6.46 -1.97
N THR A 91 4.38 6.58 -2.30
CA THR A 91 3.40 7.05 -1.31
C THR A 91 2.91 5.86 -0.50
N ALA A 92 2.84 6.01 0.82
CA ALA A 92 2.29 5.01 1.74
C ALA A 92 1.14 5.63 2.56
N ASP A 93 -0.05 5.08 2.42
CA ASP A 93 -1.25 5.52 3.13
C ASP A 93 -1.61 4.50 4.21
N TYR A 94 -1.54 4.90 5.47
CA TYR A 94 -1.94 4.08 6.61
C TYR A 94 -3.33 4.49 7.06
N ARG A 95 -4.22 3.52 7.20
CA ARG A 95 -5.56 3.70 7.75
C ARG A 95 -5.69 2.89 9.02
N GLY A 96 -6.44 3.40 9.98
CA GLY A 96 -6.66 2.72 11.25
C GLY A 96 -7.50 3.54 12.21
N PHE A 97 -7.61 3.03 13.44
CA PHE A 97 -8.34 3.68 14.52
C PHE A 97 -7.41 4.07 15.68
N VAL A 98 -7.73 5.17 16.37
CA VAL A 98 -7.01 5.60 17.57
C VAL A 98 -7.97 6.15 18.63
N GLU A 99 -7.77 5.70 19.87
CA GLU A 99 -8.38 6.25 21.08
C GLU A 99 -7.31 6.49 22.15
N GLY A 100 -7.44 7.58 22.89
CA GLY A 100 -6.41 8.09 23.79
C GLY A 100 -5.27 8.76 23.04
N LYS A 101 -4.02 8.42 23.39
CA LYS A 101 -2.80 8.97 22.80
C LYS A 101 -1.89 7.82 22.39
N ALA A 102 -1.52 7.75 21.12
CA ALA A 102 -0.70 6.69 20.54
C ALA A 102 0.31 7.24 19.53
N GLU A 103 1.21 6.38 19.07
CA GLU A 103 2.27 6.71 18.14
C GLU A 103 2.36 5.66 17.03
N LEU A 104 2.40 6.12 15.78
CA LEU A 104 2.72 5.33 14.59
C LEU A 104 4.15 5.70 14.12
N SER A 105 5.09 4.77 14.28
CA SER A 105 6.46 4.88 13.80
C SER A 105 6.67 3.97 12.61
N ARG A 106 7.33 4.46 11.55
CA ARG A 106 7.60 3.67 10.34
C ARG A 106 8.87 4.11 9.63
N SER A 107 9.58 3.17 9.02
CA SER A 107 10.74 3.42 8.17
C SER A 107 10.62 2.67 6.85
N TYR A 108 11.24 3.24 5.82
CA TYR A 108 11.18 2.74 4.45
C TYR A 108 12.58 2.73 3.87
N PHE A 109 13.01 1.60 3.30
CA PHE A 109 14.37 1.45 2.77
C PHE A 109 14.43 0.30 1.78
N PHE A 110 15.42 0.30 0.88
CA PHE A 110 15.75 -0.89 0.11
C PHE A 110 16.70 -1.79 0.91
N ALA A 111 16.60 -3.10 0.72
CA ALA A 111 17.51 -4.05 1.35
C ALA A 111 18.98 -3.70 1.06
N GLY A 112 19.80 -3.63 2.10
CA GLY A 112 21.21 -3.22 2.02
C GLY A 112 21.44 -1.70 2.09
N GLY A 113 20.40 -0.89 2.26
CA GLY A 113 20.50 0.57 2.41
C GLY A 113 19.76 1.11 3.63
N ASN A 114 19.83 2.43 3.77
CA ASN A 114 19.03 3.20 4.73
C ASN A 114 17.91 3.94 3.99
N GLY A 115 16.94 4.46 4.73
CA GLY A 115 15.93 5.35 4.15
C GLY A 115 15.13 6.11 5.20
N PRO A 116 14.15 6.92 4.75
CA PRO A 116 13.44 7.83 5.64
C PRO A 116 12.68 7.06 6.71
N SER A 117 12.60 7.68 7.89
CA SER A 117 11.72 7.25 8.97
C SER A 117 10.81 8.40 9.37
N LYS A 118 9.63 8.06 9.86
CA LYS A 118 8.65 9.01 10.33
C LYS A 118 7.98 8.50 11.60
N ARG A 119 7.58 9.45 12.44
CA ARG A 119 6.85 9.21 13.69
C ARG A 119 5.69 10.18 13.73
N THR A 120 4.47 9.66 13.82
CA THR A 120 3.26 10.48 13.98
C THR A 120 2.67 10.17 15.34
N THR A 121 2.38 11.22 16.12
CA THR A 121 1.58 11.08 17.35
C THR A 121 0.11 11.30 17.01
N LEU A 122 -0.72 10.32 17.33
CA LEU A 122 -2.16 10.33 17.11
C LEU A 122 -2.88 10.49 18.46
N LYS A 123 -3.96 11.28 18.48
CA LYS A 123 -4.75 11.52 19.69
C LYS A 123 -6.23 11.69 19.37
N SER A 124 -7.08 11.03 20.16
CA SER A 124 -8.53 11.24 20.19
C SER A 124 -9.08 10.87 21.58
N SER A 125 -9.91 11.70 22.19
CA SER A 125 -10.51 11.39 23.49
C SER A 125 -11.69 10.42 23.42
N GLY A 126 -12.33 10.27 22.26
CA GLY A 126 -13.52 9.42 22.08
C GLY A 126 -13.39 8.46 20.89
N GLY A 127 -12.15 8.10 20.52
CA GLY A 127 -11.89 7.31 19.32
C GLY A 127 -11.98 8.15 18.05
N LYS A 128 -11.24 7.76 17.00
CA LYS A 128 -11.46 8.23 15.62
C LYS A 128 -10.68 7.36 14.65
N ASP A 129 -11.18 7.29 13.43
CA ASP A 129 -10.39 6.80 12.30
C ASP A 129 -9.34 7.84 11.90
N TYR A 130 -8.22 7.36 11.36
CA TYR A 130 -7.16 8.20 10.82
C TYR A 130 -6.72 7.74 9.43
N LEU A 131 -6.17 8.68 8.68
CA LEU A 131 -5.44 8.45 7.44
C LEU A 131 -4.12 9.20 7.52
N GLU A 132 -3.02 8.46 7.61
CA GLU A 132 -1.66 9.00 7.62
C GLU A 132 -0.99 8.75 6.29
N ARG A 133 -0.77 9.82 5.52
CA ARG A 133 -0.17 9.77 4.19
C ARG A 133 1.30 10.15 4.22
N ASP A 134 2.14 9.23 3.79
CA ASP A 134 3.57 9.42 3.64
C ASP A 134 3.97 9.64 2.19
N LYS A 135 4.29 10.89 1.84
CA LYS A 135 4.96 11.22 0.58
C LYS A 135 6.48 11.07 0.76
N LEU A 136 7.08 10.01 0.22
CA LEU A 136 8.51 9.72 0.37
C LEU A 136 9.38 10.24 -0.78
N LEU A 137 8.73 10.68 -1.86
CA LEU A 137 9.34 11.21 -3.10
C LEU A 137 10.28 12.41 -2.85
N ALA A 138 9.96 13.25 -1.86
CA ALA A 138 10.77 14.43 -1.53
C ALA A 138 12.02 14.09 -0.68
N TRP A 139 12.17 12.85 -0.24
CA TRP A 139 13.21 12.42 0.71
C TRP A 139 14.20 11.42 0.09
N SER A 140 13.96 11.00 -1.17
CA SER A 140 14.58 9.80 -1.74
C SER A 140 15.64 10.10 -2.82
N HIS A 141 16.78 10.66 -2.42
CA HIS A 141 18.03 10.44 -3.17
C HIS A 141 18.48 8.94 -3.18
N ILE A 142 17.60 8.04 -2.75
CA ILE A 142 17.81 6.60 -2.65
C ILE A 142 17.06 5.98 -3.83
N TYR A 143 17.83 5.54 -4.82
CA TYR A 143 17.34 4.88 -6.01
C TYR A 143 17.80 3.43 -6.02
N SER A 144 16.99 2.56 -6.63
CA SER A 144 17.49 1.25 -7.04
C SER A 144 18.63 1.40 -8.05
N LYS A 145 19.49 0.39 -8.15
CA LYS A 145 20.34 0.26 -9.35
C LYS A 145 19.42 0.11 -10.57
N CYS A 146 19.82 0.66 -11.71
CA CYS A 146 19.05 0.59 -12.95
C CYS A 146 18.84 -0.87 -13.37
N GLY A 147 17.61 -1.23 -13.76
CA GLY A 147 17.29 -2.56 -14.29
C GLY A 147 17.51 -3.73 -13.33
N LYS A 148 17.56 -3.47 -12.02
CA LYS A 148 17.73 -4.50 -11.00
C LYS A 148 16.53 -4.52 -10.08
N ASP A 149 15.90 -5.68 -9.99
CA ASP A 149 14.91 -5.98 -8.97
C ASP A 149 15.45 -5.61 -7.58
N VAL A 150 14.58 -5.03 -6.77
CA VAL A 150 14.91 -4.61 -5.41
C VAL A 150 13.92 -5.18 -4.42
N ASN A 151 14.34 -5.28 -3.18
CA ASN A 151 13.45 -5.62 -2.07
C ASN A 151 13.25 -4.37 -1.21
N MET A 152 12.07 -3.79 -1.30
CA MET A 152 11.67 -2.67 -0.46
C MET A 152 11.23 -3.20 0.90
N ARG A 153 11.69 -2.53 1.96
CA ARG A 153 11.47 -2.91 3.34
C ARG A 153 10.70 -1.81 4.03
N ILE A 154 9.66 -2.19 4.77
CA ILE A 154 8.91 -1.30 5.64
C ILE A 154 8.94 -1.89 7.04
N ASN A 155 9.46 -1.14 7.99
CA ASN A 155 9.31 -1.49 9.41
C ASN A 155 8.31 -0.51 10.00
N SER A 156 7.17 -1.01 10.46
CA SER A 156 6.11 -0.24 11.09
C SER A 156 5.91 -0.68 12.54
N ARG A 157 5.57 0.26 13.41
CA ARG A 157 5.30 0.02 14.82
C ARG A 157 4.22 0.97 15.33
N ILE A 158 3.19 0.42 15.95
CA ILE A 158 2.22 1.16 16.74
C ILE A 158 2.52 1.01 18.23
N ARG A 159 2.30 2.08 19.00
CA ARG A 159 2.53 2.08 20.44
C ARG A 159 1.57 3.01 21.14
N THR A 160 0.94 2.54 22.20
CA THR A 160 0.10 3.38 23.05
C THR A 160 0.97 4.19 24.02
N LEU A 161 0.56 5.43 24.33
CA LEU A 161 1.29 6.33 25.22
C LEU A 161 0.70 6.39 26.63
N THR A 162 -0.50 5.85 26.82
CA THR A 162 -1.14 5.69 28.13
C THR A 162 -1.73 4.29 28.24
N ASN A 163 -2.06 3.87 29.47
CA ASN A 163 -2.64 2.56 29.75
C ASN A 163 -4.11 2.44 29.32
N SER A 164 -4.76 3.55 28.99
CA SER A 164 -6.15 3.63 28.53
C SER A 164 -6.27 3.94 27.04
N SER A 165 -5.16 3.83 26.29
CA SER A 165 -5.13 4.16 24.85
C SER A 165 -5.15 2.90 24.01
N VAL A 166 -5.73 3.02 22.82
CA VAL A 166 -5.83 1.97 21.80
C VAL A 166 -5.39 2.54 20.45
N ILE A 167 -4.70 1.73 19.66
CA ILE A 167 -4.39 2.04 18.26
C ILE A 167 -4.44 0.76 17.42
N SER A 168 -5.02 0.85 16.23
CA SER A 168 -4.94 -0.18 15.19
C SER A 168 -4.45 0.41 13.88
N VAL A 169 -3.91 -0.44 13.01
CA VAL A 169 -3.73 -0.18 11.59
C VAL A 169 -4.52 -1.25 10.86
N ASP A 170 -5.47 -0.83 10.04
CA ASP A 170 -6.37 -1.75 9.32
C ASP A 170 -5.85 -2.00 7.91
N SER A 171 -5.27 -0.96 7.28
CA SER A 171 -4.66 -1.08 5.95
C SER A 171 -3.41 -0.24 5.76
N LEU A 172 -2.57 -0.72 4.84
CA LEU A 172 -1.45 0.00 4.25
C LEU A 172 -1.60 -0.07 2.72
N ASP A 173 -1.85 1.07 2.10
CA ASP A 173 -1.88 1.20 0.65
C ASP A 173 -0.56 1.82 0.15
N LEU A 174 0.13 1.09 -0.71
CA LEU A 174 1.33 1.52 -1.39
C LEU A 174 0.99 1.82 -2.84
N ASN A 175 1.17 3.07 -3.23
CA ASN A 175 1.00 3.47 -4.61
C ASN A 175 2.36 3.80 -5.22
N ASN A 176 2.65 3.16 -6.36
CA ASN A 176 3.75 3.49 -7.24
C ASN A 176 3.52 4.85 -7.91
N GLY A 177 3.62 5.90 -7.10
CA GLY A 177 3.31 7.27 -7.47
C GLY A 177 4.37 7.97 -8.31
N MET A 178 5.46 7.31 -8.71
CA MET A 178 6.43 7.90 -9.65
C MET A 178 6.94 6.87 -10.66
N ILE A 179 6.34 6.92 -11.85
CA ILE A 179 6.97 6.49 -13.09
C ILE A 179 8.00 7.57 -13.44
N PHE A 180 9.24 7.39 -13.00
CA PHE A 180 10.33 8.16 -13.60
C PHE A 180 10.58 7.63 -15.00
N HIS A 181 10.14 8.39 -16.01
CA HIS A 181 10.75 8.30 -17.33
C HIS A 181 12.19 8.80 -17.21
N LEU A 182 13.13 8.00 -17.71
CA LEU A 182 14.55 8.34 -17.87
C LEU A 182 14.74 9.81 -18.25
N GLN A 183 15.35 10.59 -17.36
CA GLN A 183 16.12 11.74 -17.81
C GLN A 183 17.55 11.25 -18.05
N TYR A 184 17.80 10.82 -19.30
CA TYR A 184 19.10 10.70 -19.97
C TYR A 184 20.34 10.60 -19.05
N GLN A 185 20.58 9.44 -18.47
CA GLN A 185 21.94 8.92 -18.34
C GLN A 185 21.89 7.48 -18.87
N PRO A 186 22.60 7.17 -19.97
CA PRO A 186 22.89 5.79 -20.30
C PRO A 186 23.54 5.16 -19.07
N CYS A 187 22.94 4.09 -18.57
CA CYS A 187 23.62 3.22 -17.62
C CYS A 187 24.53 2.28 -18.38
#